data_AF-A0A8B6FE87-F1
#
_entry.id   AF-A0A8B6FE87-F1
#
_cell.length_a   1.000
_cell.length_b   1.000
_cell.length_c   1.000
_cell.angle_alpha   90.00
_cell.angle_beta   90.00
_cell.angle_gamma   90.00
#
_symmetry.space_group_name_H-M   'P 1'
#
loop_
_entity.id
_entity.type
_entity.pdbx_description
1 polymer ?
#
loop_
_entity_poly.entity_id
_entity_poly.type
_entity_poly.pdbx_seq_one_letter_code
_entity_poly.pdbx_strand_id
1 'polypeptide(L)'
;MHKKKCKYSPSDPKQLEMTNALIMFIAGDLLPLSIVESEEFKNLMEKADTKYQVPSRKHLSSKLLHEKSVEIKNNLVNTLKRAESVCLTIDLWSSRQMRAKLAVQYLAIPATSAPVERLFSTAGKTFRPERCRLADGTFEKLMMVKCNGKMLK
;
A
#
# COMPACT_ATOMS: atom_id res chain seq x y z
N MET A 1 -36.17 17.16 18.18
CA MET A 1 -34.78 17.42 18.63
C MET A 1 -33.83 16.47 17.90
N HIS A 2 -33.11 16.95 16.89
CA HIS A 2 -32.10 16.15 16.20
C HIS A 2 -30.86 16.04 17.11
N LYS A 3 -30.66 14.90 17.78
CA LYS A 3 -29.42 14.63 18.51
C LYS A 3 -28.26 14.71 17.50
N LYS A 4 -27.39 15.72 17.60
CA LYS A 4 -26.11 15.77 16.88
C LYS A 4 -25.37 14.47 17.20
N LYS A 5 -25.25 13.58 16.22
CA LYS A 5 -24.50 12.34 16.39
C LYS A 5 -23.03 12.71 16.61
N CYS A 6 -22.47 12.33 17.76
CA CYS A 6 -21.04 12.51 18.02
C CYS A 6 -20.26 11.61 17.07
N LYS A 7 -19.48 12.24 16.18
CA LYS A 7 -18.54 11.55 15.29
C LYS A 7 -17.40 10.94 16.11
N TYR A 8 -16.78 9.89 15.58
CA TYR A 8 -15.61 9.30 16.23
C TYR A 8 -14.45 10.30 16.32
N SER A 9 -13.69 10.19 17.39
CA SER A 9 -12.39 10.83 17.54
C SER A 9 -11.39 10.21 16.55
N PRO A 10 -10.40 10.96 16.05
CA PRO A 10 -9.34 10.39 15.21
C PRO A 10 -8.57 9.23 15.88
N SER A 11 -8.58 9.13 17.22
CA SER A 11 -7.93 8.04 17.97
C SER A 11 -8.87 6.89 18.35
N ASP A 12 -10.15 6.94 17.97
CA ASP A 12 -11.07 5.83 18.26
C ASP A 12 -10.65 4.55 17.50
N PRO A 13 -10.70 3.37 18.15
CA PRO A 13 -10.29 2.11 17.51
C PRO A 13 -11.14 1.78 16.28
N LYS A 14 -12.46 2.05 16.33
CA LYS A 14 -13.34 1.89 15.16
C LYS A 14 -13.00 2.82 14.01
N GLN A 15 -12.63 4.07 14.31
CA GLN A 15 -12.21 5.04 13.29
C GLN A 15 -10.93 4.58 12.60
N LEU A 16 -9.97 4.06 13.36
CA LEU A 16 -8.72 3.53 12.84
C LEU A 16 -8.95 2.28 11.99
N GLU A 17 -9.78 1.35 12.46
CA GLU A 17 -10.10 0.11 11.74
C GLU A 17 -10.77 0.39 10.38
N MET A 18 -11.79 1.27 10.36
CA MET A 18 -12.44 1.68 9.11
C MET A 18 -11.47 2.42 8.19
N THR A 19 -10.60 3.27 8.74
CA THR A 19 -9.59 3.99 7.96
C THR A 19 -8.56 3.05 7.36
N ASN A 20 -8.16 2.01 8.09
CA ASN A 20 -7.27 0.96 7.57
C ASN A 20 -7.93 0.17 6.44
N ALA A 21 -9.20 -0.21 6.60
CA ALA A 21 -9.97 -0.88 5.57
C ALA A 21 -10.12 0.01 4.31
N LEU A 22 -10.35 1.32 4.49
CA LEU A 22 -10.40 2.29 3.41
C LEU A 22 -9.08 2.39 2.65
N ILE A 23 -7.94 2.44 3.36
CA ILE A 23 -6.61 2.45 2.73
C ILE A 23 -6.39 1.16 1.94
N MET A 24 -6.77 0.01 2.50
CA MET A 24 -6.63 -1.29 1.82
C MET A 24 -7.56 -1.42 0.61
N PHE A 25 -8.74 -0.83 0.63
CA PHE A 25 -9.65 -0.73 -0.51
C PHE A 25 -9.04 0.11 -1.63
N ILE A 26 -8.57 1.31 -1.30
CA ILE A 26 -7.96 2.24 -2.27
C ILE A 26 -6.69 1.64 -2.87
N ALA A 27 -5.78 1.13 -2.04
CA ALA A 27 -4.54 0.53 -2.50
C ALA A 27 -4.78 -0.79 -3.23
N GLY A 28 -5.70 -1.62 -2.72
CA GLY A 28 -6.11 -2.89 -3.29
C GLY A 28 -6.61 -2.76 -4.71
N ASP A 29 -7.53 -1.83 -4.97
CA ASP A 29 -8.12 -1.65 -6.30
C ASP A 29 -7.47 -0.51 -7.11
N LEU A 30 -6.37 0.06 -6.60
CA LEU A 30 -5.64 1.16 -7.21
C LEU A 30 -6.58 2.31 -7.60
N LEU A 31 -7.43 2.69 -6.66
CA LEU A 31 -8.42 3.76 -6.81
C LEU A 31 -7.76 5.13 -6.67
N PRO A 32 -8.29 6.19 -7.32
CA PRO A 32 -7.77 7.52 -7.17
C PRO A 32 -8.04 8.00 -5.75
N LEU A 33 -7.09 8.73 -5.18
CA LEU A 33 -7.24 9.28 -3.83
C LEU A 33 -8.37 10.33 -3.74
N SER A 34 -8.88 10.82 -4.87
CA SER A 34 -10.06 11.68 -4.92
C SER A 34 -11.37 10.96 -4.62
N ILE A 35 -11.39 9.62 -4.56
CA ILE A 35 -12.61 8.86 -4.23
C ILE A 35 -13.21 9.28 -2.89
N VAL A 36 -12.36 9.67 -1.93
CA VAL A 36 -12.81 10.16 -0.62
C VAL A 36 -13.44 11.56 -0.65
N GLU A 37 -13.28 12.28 -1.77
CA GLU A 37 -13.84 13.61 -1.96
C GLU A 37 -15.21 13.55 -2.67
N SER A 38 -15.52 12.45 -3.37
CA SER A 38 -16.82 12.23 -4.03
C SER A 38 -17.99 12.29 -3.04
N GLU A 39 -19.06 12.97 -3.46
CA GLU A 39 -20.27 13.11 -2.64
C GLU A 39 -21.02 11.79 -2.49
N GLU A 40 -21.04 10.98 -3.54
CA GLU A 40 -21.63 9.65 -3.57
C GLU A 40 -20.91 8.71 -2.62
N PHE A 41 -19.57 8.77 -2.59
CA PHE A 41 -18.77 8.00 -1.64
C PHE A 41 -19.01 8.44 -0.20
N LYS A 42 -19.08 9.76 0.06
CA LYS A 42 -19.39 10.28 1.40
C LYS A 42 -20.79 9.87 1.86
N ASN A 43 -21.79 9.93 0.98
CA ASN A 43 -23.15 9.48 1.27
C ASN A 43 -23.20 7.98 1.57
N LEU A 44 -22.46 7.17 0.81
CA LEU A 44 -22.31 5.73 1.09
C LEU A 44 -21.71 5.49 2.49
N MET A 45 -20.62 6.19 2.83
CA MET A 45 -19.97 6.05 4.13
C MET A 45 -20.86 6.55 5.27
N GLU A 46 -21.62 7.63 5.08
CA GLU A 46 -22.59 8.13 6.05
C GLU A 46 -23.71 7.13 6.30
N LYS A 47 -24.21 6.46 5.26
CA LYS A 47 -25.20 5.39 5.39
C LYS A 47 -24.64 4.12 6.03
N ALA A 48 -23.37 3.80 5.77
CA ALA A 48 -22.70 2.63 6.34
C ALA A 48 -22.41 2.82 7.85
N ASP A 49 -21.80 3.94 8.22
CA ASP A 49 -21.60 4.33 9.62
C ASP A 49 -21.67 5.86 9.78
N THR A 50 -22.78 6.31 10.36
CA THR A 50 -23.03 7.74 10.60
C THR A 50 -22.05 8.43 11.55
N LYS A 51 -21.20 7.67 12.27
CA LYS A 51 -20.18 8.23 13.17
C LYS A 51 -18.78 8.29 12.53
N TYR A 52 -18.56 7.58 11.42
CA TYR A 52 -17.27 7.54 10.74
C TYR A 52 -16.95 8.87 10.07
N GLN A 53 -15.70 9.33 10.22
CA GLN A 53 -15.20 10.51 9.53
C GLN A 53 -14.29 10.09 8.38
N VAL A 54 -14.74 10.29 7.15
CA VAL A 54 -13.89 10.05 5.97
C VAL A 54 -12.70 11.01 6.00
N PRO A 55 -11.45 10.51 5.95
CA PRO A 55 -10.27 11.37 5.95
C PRO A 55 -10.17 12.19 4.67
N SER A 56 -9.55 13.36 4.76
CA SER A 56 -9.29 14.18 3.57
C SER A 56 -8.23 13.54 2.67
N ARG A 57 -8.28 13.83 1.37
CA ARG A 57 -7.29 13.35 0.40
C ARG A 57 -5.86 13.70 0.79
N LYS A 58 -5.63 14.92 1.31
CA LYS A 58 -4.31 15.35 1.80
C LYS A 58 -3.86 14.48 2.96
N HIS A 59 -4.72 14.26 3.95
CA HIS A 59 -4.41 13.41 5.10
C HIS A 59 -4.11 11.96 4.69
N LEU A 60 -4.88 11.42 3.74
CA LEU A 60 -4.62 10.12 3.15
C LEU A 60 -3.27 10.03 2.45
N SER A 61 -2.96 11.00 1.58
CA SER A 61 -1.73 10.97 0.79
C SER A 61 -0.47 11.24 1.61
N SER A 62 -0.50 12.23 2.50
CA SER A 62 0.72 12.69 3.19
C SER A 62 1.07 11.81 4.39
N LYS A 63 0.05 11.39 5.15
CA LYS A 63 0.24 10.76 6.45
C LYS A 63 -0.16 9.28 6.42
N LEU A 64 -1.43 8.98 6.17
CA LEU A 64 -1.97 7.63 6.36
C LEU A 64 -1.32 6.58 5.42
N LEU A 65 -1.14 6.91 4.13
CA LEU A 65 -0.44 6.03 3.20
C LEU A 65 1.05 5.89 3.53
N HIS A 66 1.66 6.94 4.06
CA HIS A 66 3.07 6.88 4.46
C HIS A 66 3.24 5.97 5.68
N GLU A 67 2.42 6.16 6.72
CA GLU A 67 2.40 5.34 7.93
C GLU A 67 2.16 3.86 7.59
N LYS A 68 1.17 3.57 6.73
CA LYS A 68 0.92 2.18 6.29
C LYS A 68 2.05 1.58 5.47
N SER A 69 2.69 2.35 4.60
CA SER A 69 3.86 1.88 3.85
C SER A 69 5.04 1.55 4.78
N VAL A 70 5.29 2.40 5.79
CA VAL A 70 6.33 2.17 6.81
C VAL A 70 6.02 0.95 7.67
N GLU A 71 4.76 0.78 8.10
CA GLU A 71 4.30 -0.39 8.87
C GLU A 71 4.57 -1.69 8.10
N ILE A 72 4.16 -1.75 6.84
CA ILE A 72 4.40 -2.91 5.97
C ILE A 72 5.90 -3.19 5.80
N LYS A 73 6.69 -2.15 5.56
CA LYS A 73 8.15 -2.28 5.42
C LYS A 73 8.78 -2.84 6.69
N ASN A 74 8.38 -2.37 7.86
CA ASN A 74 8.87 -2.85 9.14
C ASN A 74 8.48 -4.31 9.38
N ASN A 75 7.23 -4.67 9.06
CA ASN A 75 6.75 -6.07 9.16
C ASN A 75 7.52 -7.01 8.23
N LEU A 76 7.83 -6.57 7.00
CA LEU A 76 8.68 -7.32 6.08
C LEU A 76 10.08 -7.54 6.66
N VAL A 77 10.73 -6.47 7.13
CA VAL A 77 12.06 -6.55 7.74
C VAL A 77 12.06 -7.48 8.96
N ASN A 78 11.05 -7.39 9.81
CA ASN A 78 10.92 -8.25 10.99
C ASN A 78 10.64 -9.71 10.63
N THR A 79 9.90 -9.95 9.56
CA THR A 79 9.65 -11.30 9.05
C THR A 79 10.92 -11.91 8.49
N LEU A 80 11.69 -11.14 7.71
CA LEU A 80 12.99 -11.57 7.18
C LEU A 80 14.02 -11.82 8.30
N LYS A 81 14.03 -11.01 9.36
CA LYS A 81 14.91 -11.21 10.53
C LYS A 81 14.59 -12.47 11.33
N ARG A 82 13.32 -12.88 11.35
CA ARG A 82 12.86 -14.09 12.06
C ARG A 82 12.96 -15.36 11.21
N ALA A 83 13.14 -15.22 9.90
CA ALA A 83 13.25 -16.37 9.01
C ALA A 83 14.53 -17.14 9.35
N GLU A 84 14.38 -18.42 9.72
CA GLU A 84 15.50 -19.33 9.98
C GLU A 84 16.35 -19.55 8.73
N SER A 85 15.69 -19.61 7.57
CA SER A 85 16.33 -19.68 6.28
C SER A 85 15.55 -18.86 5.25
N VAL A 86 16.28 -18.26 4.31
CA VAL A 86 15.72 -17.59 3.15
C VAL A 86 16.24 -18.32 1.92
N CYS A 87 15.33 -18.94 1.16
CA CYS A 87 15.69 -19.53 -0.12
C CYS A 87 15.64 -18.44 -1.19
N LEU A 88 16.80 -18.06 -1.70
CA LEU A 88 16.93 -17.21 -2.88
C LEU A 88 17.30 -18.12 -4.04
N THR A 89 16.42 -18.23 -5.04
CA THR A 89 16.75 -18.95 -6.27
C THR A 89 17.49 -17.96 -7.16
N ILE A 90 18.79 -18.20 -7.34
CA ILE A 90 19.68 -17.30 -8.06
C ILE A 90 20.23 -18.08 -9.26
N ASP A 91 20.06 -17.53 -10.46
CA ASP A 91 20.71 -18.06 -11.66
C ASP A 91 22.17 -17.59 -11.66
N LEU A 92 23.12 -18.51 -11.45
CA LEU A 92 24.54 -18.21 -11.28
C LEU A 92 25.37 -18.96 -12.33
N TRP A 93 25.78 -18.29 -13.40
CA TRP A 93 26.90 -18.71 -14.25
C TRP A 93 28.14 -17.82 -13.96
N SER A 94 29.31 -18.44 -13.73
CA SER A 94 30.70 -17.88 -13.58
C SER A 94 31.36 -17.67 -12.17
N SER A 95 32.31 -18.58 -11.81
CA SER A 95 33.41 -18.62 -10.77
C SER A 95 33.22 -18.40 -9.23
N ARG A 96 33.68 -19.36 -8.39
CA ARG A 96 33.14 -19.79 -7.05
C ARG A 96 33.40 -18.92 -5.80
N GLN A 97 34.35 -17.98 -5.76
CA GLN A 97 34.87 -17.47 -4.48
C GLN A 97 34.44 -16.04 -4.04
N MET A 98 33.97 -15.17 -4.94
CA MET A 98 33.60 -13.77 -4.60
C MET A 98 32.08 -13.51 -4.57
N ARG A 99 31.30 -14.58 -4.71
CA ARG A 99 29.91 -14.51 -5.20
C ARG A 99 28.84 -14.18 -4.18
N ALA A 100 28.93 -14.53 -2.90
CA ALA A 100 27.75 -14.44 -2.03
C ALA A 100 27.23 -13.00 -1.86
N LYS A 101 28.12 -12.04 -1.52
CA LYS A 101 27.75 -10.63 -1.36
C LYS A 101 27.37 -9.98 -2.70
N LEU A 102 28.14 -10.25 -3.76
CA LEU A 102 27.87 -9.74 -5.10
C LEU A 102 26.59 -10.36 -5.70
N ALA A 103 26.28 -11.61 -5.42
CA ALA A 103 25.08 -12.29 -5.91
C ALA A 103 23.82 -11.69 -5.28
N VAL A 104 23.83 -11.41 -3.97
CA VAL A 104 22.69 -10.71 -3.36
C VAL A 104 22.53 -9.30 -3.94
N GLN A 105 23.61 -8.59 -4.27
CA GLN A 105 23.51 -7.24 -4.83
C GLN A 105 23.12 -7.20 -6.32
N TYR A 106 23.70 -8.06 -7.15
CA TYR A 106 23.57 -8.00 -8.61
C TYR A 106 22.59 -9.02 -9.18
N LEU A 107 22.34 -10.13 -8.48
CA LEU A 107 21.49 -11.24 -8.96
C LEU A 107 20.18 -11.39 -8.18
N ALA A 108 19.94 -10.55 -7.15
CA ALA A 108 18.59 -10.31 -6.64
C ALA A 108 17.75 -9.46 -7.60
N ILE A 109 18.38 -8.89 -8.64
CA ILE A 109 17.67 -8.37 -9.81
C ILE A 109 17.03 -9.57 -10.49
N PRO A 110 15.70 -9.61 -10.65
CA PRO A 110 15.05 -10.75 -11.28
C PRO A 110 15.65 -10.98 -12.67
N ALA A 111 16.00 -12.24 -12.99
CA ALA A 111 16.61 -12.63 -14.27
C ALA A 111 15.72 -12.34 -15.49
N THR A 112 14.44 -12.04 -15.25
CA THR A 112 13.42 -11.73 -16.24
C THR A 112 12.74 -10.42 -15.87
N SER A 113 12.34 -9.65 -16.89
CA SER A 113 11.49 -8.48 -16.73
C SER A 113 10.11 -8.83 -16.18
N ALA A 114 9.68 -10.10 -16.14
CA ALA A 114 8.32 -10.49 -15.76
C ALA A 114 7.81 -9.95 -14.40
N PRO A 115 8.60 -9.89 -13.31
CA PRO A 115 8.15 -9.28 -12.05
C PRO A 115 7.96 -7.76 -12.19
N VAL A 116 8.83 -7.12 -12.96
CA VAL A 116 8.81 -5.69 -13.26
C VAL A 116 7.67 -5.35 -14.23
N GLU A 117 7.42 -6.17 -15.24
CA GLU A 117 6.27 -6.09 -16.13
C GLU A 117 4.96 -6.33 -15.40
N ARG A 118 4.92 -7.26 -14.44
CA ARG A 118 3.73 -7.45 -13.58
C ARG A 118 3.51 -6.23 -12.68
N LEU A 119 4.59 -5.61 -12.16
CA LEU A 119 4.53 -4.35 -11.44
C LEU A 119 4.02 -3.23 -12.33
N PHE A 120 4.56 -3.07 -13.54
CA PHE A 120 4.17 -2.03 -14.50
C PHE A 120 2.80 -2.27 -15.13
N SER A 121 2.37 -3.51 -15.30
CA SER A 121 1.02 -3.88 -15.71
C SER A 121 0.00 -3.49 -14.63
N THR A 122 0.35 -3.76 -13.37
CA THR A 122 -0.44 -3.33 -12.20
C THR A 122 -0.45 -1.81 -12.08
N ALA A 123 0.71 -1.16 -12.20
CA ALA A 123 0.88 0.28 -12.20
C ALA A 123 0.16 0.97 -13.37
N GLY A 124 0.08 0.31 -14.53
CA GLY A 124 -0.62 0.82 -15.71
C GLY A 124 -2.12 1.00 -15.47
N LYS A 125 -2.71 0.28 -14.51
CA LYS A 125 -4.08 0.53 -14.04
C LYS A 125 -4.19 1.85 -13.25
N THR A 126 -3.12 2.24 -12.58
CA THR A 126 -2.99 3.52 -11.85
C THR A 126 -2.69 4.69 -12.80
N PHE A 127 -1.83 4.48 -13.81
CA PHE A 127 -1.35 5.51 -14.75
C PHE A 127 -2.28 5.80 -15.94
N ARG A 128 -3.52 5.28 -15.98
CA ARG A 128 -4.46 5.64 -17.05
C ARG A 128 -4.78 7.15 -17.02
N PRO A 129 -4.90 7.83 -18.18
CA PRO A 129 -5.08 9.28 -18.24
C PRO A 129 -6.33 9.80 -17.52
N GLU A 130 -7.37 8.97 -17.38
CA GLU A 130 -8.59 9.28 -16.60
C GLU A 130 -8.38 9.25 -15.07
N ARG A 131 -7.21 8.82 -14.58
CA ARG A 131 -6.92 8.54 -13.15
C ARG A 131 -5.67 9.28 -12.65
N CYS A 132 -5.68 10.62 -12.73
CA CYS A 132 -4.82 11.56 -11.99
C CYS A 132 -3.28 11.49 -12.17
N ARG A 133 -2.65 12.66 -12.30
CA ARG A 133 -1.20 12.88 -12.14
C ARG A 133 -0.80 12.65 -10.66
N LEU A 134 -0.52 11.41 -10.29
CA LEU A 134 0.04 11.07 -8.97
C LEU A 134 1.51 11.48 -8.91
N ALA A 135 1.95 11.99 -7.76
CA ALA A 135 3.37 12.19 -7.51
C ALA A 135 4.06 10.83 -7.30
N ASP A 136 5.30 10.70 -7.79
CA ASP A 136 6.07 9.45 -7.75
C ASP A 136 6.12 8.83 -6.35
N GLY A 137 6.40 9.66 -5.33
CA GLY A 137 6.45 9.18 -3.94
C GLY A 137 5.11 8.70 -3.38
N THR A 138 3.97 9.18 -3.90
CA THR A 138 2.65 8.66 -3.52
C THR A 138 2.34 7.37 -4.26
N PHE A 139 2.72 7.29 -5.53
CA PHE A 139 2.60 6.07 -6.33
C PHE A 139 3.40 4.91 -5.72
N GLU A 140 4.65 5.14 -5.33
CA GLU A 140 5.49 4.13 -4.67
C GLU A 140 4.86 3.60 -3.38
N LYS A 141 4.34 4.49 -2.52
CA LYS A 141 3.65 4.09 -1.28
C LYS A 141 2.42 3.25 -1.58
N LEU A 142 1.63 3.63 -2.58
CA LEU A 142 0.43 2.89 -2.99
C LEU A 142 0.79 1.48 -3.48
N MET A 143 1.83 1.37 -4.31
CA MET A 143 2.32 0.08 -4.80
C MET A 143 2.89 -0.80 -3.67
N MET A 144 3.61 -0.20 -2.72
CA MET A 144 4.12 -0.91 -1.55
C MET A 144 2.98 -1.55 -0.74
N VAL A 145 1.89 -0.79 -0.52
CA VAL A 145 0.70 -1.30 0.18
C VAL A 145 -0.01 -2.37 -0.66
N LYS A 146 -0.18 -2.17 -1.97
CA LYS A 146 -0.84 -3.13 -2.85
C LYS A 146 -0.11 -4.47 -2.95
N CYS A 147 1.20 -4.44 -3.20
CA CYS A 147 2.00 -5.64 -3.45
C CYS A 147 2.15 -6.49 -2.18
N ASN A 148 2.24 -5.85 -1.02
CA ASN A 148 2.54 -6.52 0.25
C ASN A 148 1.33 -6.59 1.19
N GLY A 149 0.17 -6.06 0.80
CA GLY A 149 -1.03 -6.02 1.63
C GLY A 149 -1.58 -7.40 2.01
N LYS A 150 -1.21 -8.46 1.29
CA LYS A 150 -1.53 -9.85 1.66
C LYS A 150 -0.74 -10.36 2.86
N MET A 151 0.41 -9.75 3.17
CA MET A 151 1.28 -10.12 4.29
C MET A 151 0.84 -9.50 5.62
N LEU A 152 -0.18 -8.64 5.60
CA LEU A 152 -0.80 -8.04 6.78
C LEU A 152 -2.03 -8.83 7.29
N LYS A 153 -2.43 -9.90 6.60
CA LYS A 153 -3.57 -10.74 6.98
C LYS A 153 -3.15 -11.90 7.86
#